data_AF-A0A0J8R6F2-F1
#
_entry.id   AF-A0A0J8R6F2-F1
#
_cell.length_a   1.000
_cell.length_b   1.000
_cell.length_c   1.000
_cell.angle_alpha   90.00
_cell.angle_beta   90.00
_cell.angle_gamma   90.00
#
_symmetry.space_group_name_H-M   'P 1'
#
loop_
_entity.id
_entity.type
_entity.pdbx_description
1 polymer ?
#
loop_
_entity_poly.entity_id
_entity_poly.type
_entity_poly.pdbx_seq_one_letter_code
_entity_poly.pdbx_strand_id
1 'polypeptide(L)'
;MSPIRCASFPFPRSYNSILRFTAPSPARLSSSTATSAASASTVASRFLAKCQSIGPQTRTQLLDANQLQLFSLTLNRNNLYSNTPALSNAAPPPVGTPVPPGYHLIYFTPTFLESELGVDGTDVSYNPDAPFTRRIRQKPPPPPKTVFPNPPEYTPQNLRSTPEAYSECLP
;
A
#
# COMPACT_ATOMS: atom_id res chain seq x y z
N MET A 1 26.10 -54.19 7.29
CA MET A 1 25.78 -52.75 7.07
C MET A 1 26.84 -52.15 6.17
N SER A 2 26.45 -51.67 4.99
CA SER A 2 27.36 -51.05 4.02
C SER A 2 27.30 -49.52 4.15
N PRO A 3 28.42 -48.78 4.10
CA PRO A 3 28.39 -47.33 4.14
C PRO A 3 27.97 -46.73 2.78
N ILE A 4 27.23 -45.62 2.85
CA ILE A 4 26.76 -44.85 1.70
C ILE A 4 27.95 -44.07 1.11
N ARG A 5 28.25 -44.28 -0.18
CA ARG A 5 29.23 -43.48 -0.94
C ARG A 5 28.70 -42.07 -1.16
N CYS A 6 29.45 -41.06 -0.76
CA CYS A 6 29.28 -39.70 -1.26
C CYS A 6 29.83 -39.61 -2.68
N ALA A 7 28.99 -39.23 -3.64
CA ALA A 7 29.41 -38.89 -4.99
C ALA A 7 29.81 -37.41 -5.04
N SER A 8 31.06 -37.12 -5.42
CA SER A 8 31.53 -35.77 -5.73
C SER A 8 30.89 -35.31 -7.04
N PHE A 9 30.13 -34.22 -7.00
CA PHE A 9 29.61 -33.56 -8.21
C PHE A 9 30.59 -32.47 -8.68
N PRO A 10 30.86 -32.35 -9.99
CA PRO A 10 31.71 -31.30 -10.52
C PRO A 10 30.98 -29.95 -10.50
N PHE A 11 31.72 -28.91 -10.11
CA PHE A 11 31.33 -27.50 -10.18
C PHE A 11 30.87 -27.10 -11.59
N PRO A 12 29.72 -26.43 -11.77
CA PRO A 12 29.42 -25.75 -13.02
C PRO A 12 30.16 -24.40 -13.11
N ARG A 13 30.74 -24.20 -14.31
CA ARG A 13 31.43 -22.98 -14.78
C ARG A 13 30.54 -21.75 -14.69
N SER A 14 31.17 -20.63 -14.29
CA SER A 14 30.62 -19.28 -14.40
C SER A 14 30.39 -18.91 -15.87
N TYR A 15 29.15 -18.55 -16.21
CA TYR A 15 28.80 -17.93 -17.48
C TYR A 15 28.31 -16.50 -17.20
N ASN A 16 29.06 -15.50 -17.67
CA ASN A 16 28.60 -14.12 -17.73
C ASN A 16 27.63 -13.97 -18.91
N SER A 17 26.31 -13.97 -18.66
CA SER A 17 25.32 -13.54 -19.64
C SER A 17 24.87 -12.11 -19.33
N ILE A 18 25.32 -11.17 -20.15
CA ILE A 18 24.80 -9.79 -20.14
C ILE A 18 23.43 -9.83 -20.82
N LEU A 19 22.35 -9.91 -20.04
CA LEU A 19 21.00 -9.72 -20.54
C LEU A 19 20.74 -8.22 -20.71
N ARG A 20 20.79 -7.76 -21.96
CA ARG A 20 20.34 -6.42 -22.34
C ARG A 20 18.81 -6.39 -22.32
N PHE A 21 18.22 -5.68 -21.38
CA PHE A 21 16.79 -5.37 -21.37
C PHE A 21 16.52 -4.19 -22.32
N THR A 22 15.91 -4.46 -23.46
CA THR A 22 15.28 -3.45 -24.30
C THR A 22 13.90 -3.13 -23.71
N ALA A 23 13.71 -1.89 -23.23
CA ALA A 23 12.42 -1.43 -22.74
C ALA A 23 11.41 -1.35 -23.91
N PRO A 24 10.24 -2.00 -23.85
CA PRO A 24 9.19 -1.77 -24.83
C PRO A 24 8.54 -0.41 -24.60
N SER A 25 8.28 0.33 -25.68
CA SER A 25 7.45 1.54 -25.68
C SER A 25 6.10 1.29 -25.00
N PRO A 26 5.53 2.28 -24.28
CA PRO A 26 4.21 2.13 -23.68
C PRO A 26 3.15 2.08 -24.78
N ALA A 27 2.69 0.87 -25.12
CA ALA A 27 1.48 0.69 -25.90
C ALA A 27 0.29 1.18 -25.08
N ARG A 28 -0.40 2.24 -25.55
CA ARG A 28 -1.69 2.67 -25.00
C ARG A 28 -2.71 1.57 -25.26
N LEU A 29 -3.00 0.77 -24.24
CA LEU A 29 -4.13 -0.16 -24.23
C LEU A 29 -5.43 0.64 -24.04
N SER A 30 -5.97 1.17 -25.14
CA SER A 30 -7.37 1.61 -25.18
C SER A 30 -8.23 0.35 -25.37
N SER A 31 -8.62 -0.29 -24.27
CA SER A 31 -9.64 -1.34 -24.30
C SER A 31 -11.02 -0.69 -24.51
N SER A 32 -11.45 -0.55 -25.76
CA SER A 32 -12.84 -0.22 -26.08
C SER A 32 -13.54 -1.46 -26.62
N THR A 33 -13.69 -2.50 -25.79
CA THR A 33 -14.69 -3.54 -26.09
C THR A 33 -16.05 -2.95 -25.78
N ALA A 34 -16.65 -2.31 -26.78
CA ALA A 34 -18.06 -1.95 -26.82
C ALA A 34 -18.89 -3.23 -27.00
N THR A 35 -18.86 -4.13 -26.01
CA THR A 35 -20.03 -4.98 -25.73
C THR A 35 -21.13 -4.05 -25.26
N SER A 36 -22.39 -4.28 -25.66
CA SER A 36 -23.57 -3.51 -25.22
C SER A 36 -23.58 -3.42 -23.69
N ALA A 37 -22.93 -2.39 -23.16
CA ALA A 37 -22.59 -2.33 -21.75
C ALA A 37 -23.89 -2.01 -21.02
N ALA A 38 -24.31 -2.92 -20.14
CA ALA A 38 -25.35 -2.59 -19.18
C ALA A 38 -24.98 -1.25 -18.53
N SER A 39 -25.93 -0.32 -18.49
CA SER A 39 -25.66 1.00 -17.93
C SER A 39 -25.14 0.84 -16.49
N ALA A 40 -24.25 1.74 -16.06
CA ALA A 40 -23.63 1.65 -14.74
C ALA A 40 -24.66 1.53 -13.60
N SER A 41 -25.82 2.20 -13.74
CA SER A 41 -26.94 2.10 -12.80
C SER A 41 -27.56 0.71 -12.77
N THR A 42 -27.67 0.02 -13.91
CA THR A 42 -28.14 -1.37 -13.98
C THR A 42 -27.18 -2.33 -13.28
N VAL A 43 -25.87 -2.13 -13.44
CA VAL A 43 -24.87 -2.97 -12.76
C VAL A 43 -24.89 -2.70 -11.25
N ALA A 44 -25.01 -1.44 -10.83
CA ALA A 44 -25.09 -1.07 -9.43
C ALA A 44 -26.34 -1.63 -8.75
N SER A 45 -27.51 -1.58 -9.39
CA SER A 45 -28.75 -2.10 -8.81
C SER A 45 -28.69 -3.62 -8.61
N ARG A 46 -28.16 -4.35 -9.59
CA ARG A 46 -27.92 -5.80 -9.48
C ARG A 46 -26.91 -6.13 -8.38
N PHE A 47 -25.83 -5.38 -8.31
CA PHE A 47 -24.81 -5.55 -7.27
C PHE A 47 -25.40 -5.36 -5.87
N LEU A 48 -26.15 -4.27 -5.65
CA LEU A 48 -26.80 -4.02 -4.36
C LEU A 48 -27.80 -5.11 -4.00
N ALA A 49 -28.62 -5.57 -4.95
CA ALA A 49 -29.56 -6.67 -4.74
C ALA A 49 -28.82 -7.97 -4.35
N LYS A 50 -27.69 -8.27 -4.99
CA LYS A 50 -26.82 -9.40 -4.64
C LYS A 50 -26.20 -9.25 -3.24
N CYS A 51 -25.67 -8.09 -2.89
CA CYS A 51 -25.08 -7.88 -1.56
C CYS A 51 -26.13 -7.99 -0.45
N GLN A 52 -27.34 -7.49 -0.69
CA GLN A 52 -28.45 -7.59 0.25
C GLN A 52 -28.93 -9.04 0.43
N SER A 53 -28.90 -9.86 -0.63
CA SER A 53 -29.30 -11.27 -0.52
C SER A 53 -28.27 -12.14 0.21
N ILE A 54 -26.97 -11.81 0.14
CA ILE A 54 -25.91 -12.51 0.87
C ILE A 54 -25.98 -12.24 2.38
N GLY A 55 -26.44 -11.05 2.77
CA GLY A 55 -26.58 -10.65 4.16
C GLY A 55 -25.24 -10.37 4.88
N PRO A 56 -25.29 -9.93 6.15
CA PRO A 56 -24.10 -9.61 6.93
C PRO A 56 -23.28 -10.87 7.23
N GLN A 57 -22.00 -10.83 6.90
CA GLN A 57 -21.03 -11.90 7.16
C GLN A 57 -20.28 -11.61 8.47
N THR A 58 -20.28 -12.58 9.39
CA THR A 58 -19.50 -12.49 10.64
C THR A 58 -18.43 -13.58 10.65
N ARG A 59 -17.18 -13.19 10.92
CA ARG A 59 -16.06 -14.12 11.14
C ARG A 59 -15.50 -13.92 12.53
N THR A 60 -15.19 -15.02 13.20
CA THR A 60 -14.61 -15.03 14.55
C THR A 60 -13.22 -15.66 14.49
N GLN A 61 -12.25 -15.03 15.15
CA GLN A 61 -10.91 -15.56 15.32
C GLN A 61 -10.56 -15.57 16.81
N LEU A 62 -9.96 -16.67 17.28
CA LEU A 62 -9.39 -16.73 18.62
C LEU A 62 -8.04 -16.00 18.63
N LEU A 63 -7.93 -14.99 19.49
CA LEU A 63 -6.70 -14.23 19.68
C LEU A 63 -5.87 -14.87 20.80
N ASP A 64 -4.76 -15.48 20.42
CA ASP A 64 -3.84 -16.14 21.35
C ASP A 64 -2.68 -15.21 21.75
N ALA A 65 -2.31 -15.27 23.03
CA ALA A 65 -1.26 -14.45 23.61
C ALA A 65 0.12 -14.79 23.04
N ASN A 66 0.38 -16.07 22.74
CA ASN A 66 1.63 -16.48 22.11
C ASN A 66 1.71 -15.93 20.68
N GLN A 67 0.64 -16.03 19.89
CA GLN A 67 0.59 -15.40 18.56
C GLN A 67 0.84 -13.88 18.61
N LEU A 68 0.28 -13.17 19.59
CA LEU A 68 0.51 -11.73 19.78
C LEU A 68 1.97 -11.40 20.14
N GLN A 69 2.57 -12.21 21.01
CA GLN A 69 3.98 -12.09 21.40
C GLN A 69 4.89 -12.32 20.19
N LEU A 70 4.72 -13.43 19.48
CA LEU A 70 5.52 -13.78 18.31
C LEU A 70 5.41 -12.72 17.21
N PHE A 71 4.21 -12.25 16.92
CA PHE A 71 4.02 -11.23 15.90
C PHE A 71 4.77 -9.93 16.22
N SER A 72 4.73 -9.49 17.48
CA SER A 72 5.47 -8.30 17.92
C SER A 72 6.98 -8.46 17.73
N LEU A 73 7.50 -9.64 18.09
CA LEU A 73 8.91 -9.98 17.91
C LEU A 73 9.31 -10.08 16.43
N THR A 74 8.45 -10.61 15.56
CA THR A 74 8.67 -10.63 14.09
C THR A 74 8.80 -9.22 13.52
N LEU A 75 8.10 -8.24 14.09
CA LEU A 75 8.22 -6.83 13.71
C LEU A 75 9.38 -6.10 14.41
N ASN A 76 10.28 -6.83 15.08
CA ASN A 76 11.38 -6.30 15.87
C ASN A 76 10.90 -5.32 16.97
N ARG A 77 9.73 -5.60 17.57
CA ARG A 77 9.17 -4.82 18.68
C ARG A 77 9.20 -5.64 19.95
N ASN A 78 10.04 -5.24 20.89
CA ASN A 78 10.22 -5.97 22.14
C ASN A 78 9.17 -5.64 23.21
N ASN A 79 8.24 -4.72 22.97
CA ASN A 79 7.17 -4.36 23.91
C ASN A 79 5.87 -4.16 23.13
N LEU A 80 4.71 -4.49 23.72
CA LEU A 80 3.41 -4.21 23.11
C LEU A 80 3.07 -2.73 23.14
N TYR A 81 3.37 -2.08 24.26
CA TYR A 81 3.22 -0.65 24.50
C TYR A 81 4.45 -0.12 25.23
N SER A 82 4.63 1.20 25.27
CA SER A 82 5.80 1.83 25.92
C SER A 82 5.94 1.48 27.41
N ASN A 83 4.85 1.13 28.09
CA ASN A 83 4.83 0.84 29.54
C ASN A 83 4.63 -0.66 29.85
N THR A 84 4.73 -1.56 28.86
CA THR A 84 4.61 -3.01 29.11
C THR A 84 5.98 -3.66 29.30
N PRO A 85 6.06 -4.80 30.00
CA PRO A 85 7.29 -5.58 30.09
C PRO A 85 7.81 -5.99 28.71
N ALA A 86 9.12 -6.22 28.65
CA ALA A 86 9.76 -6.80 27.49
C ALA A 86 9.14 -8.18 27.17
N LEU A 87 8.90 -8.44 25.90
CA LEU A 87 8.33 -9.68 25.39
C LEU A 87 9.38 -10.76 25.18
N SER A 88 10.64 -10.38 24.94
CA SER A 88 11.74 -11.34 24.81
C SER A 88 12.01 -12.05 26.13
N ASN A 89 12.04 -13.39 26.08
CA ASN A 89 12.28 -14.26 27.24
C ASN A 89 11.30 -14.07 28.41
N ALA A 90 10.15 -13.45 28.15
CA ALA A 90 9.09 -13.25 29.14
C ALA A 90 7.90 -14.19 28.89
N ALA A 91 7.07 -14.34 29.92
CA ALA A 91 5.79 -15.02 29.80
C ALA A 91 4.89 -14.30 28.78
N PRO A 92 4.00 -15.04 28.06
CA PRO A 92 3.03 -14.42 27.16
C PRO A 92 2.16 -13.37 27.88
N PRO A 93 1.69 -12.35 27.14
CA PRO A 93 0.79 -11.33 27.70
C PRO A 93 -0.42 -11.96 28.39
N PRO A 94 -0.87 -11.43 29.55
CA PRO A 94 -2.01 -11.98 30.26
C PRO A 94 -3.31 -11.82 29.46
N VAL A 95 -4.29 -12.69 29.74
CA VAL A 95 -5.63 -12.60 29.16
C VAL A 95 -6.24 -11.24 29.47
N GLY A 96 -6.88 -10.62 28.48
CA GLY A 96 -7.44 -9.27 28.58
C GLY A 96 -6.45 -8.17 28.19
N THR A 97 -5.20 -8.50 27.84
CA THR A 97 -4.27 -7.52 27.25
C THR A 97 -4.86 -6.96 25.95
N PRO A 98 -4.99 -5.63 25.81
CA PRO A 98 -5.50 -5.03 24.59
C PRO A 98 -4.51 -5.21 23.44
N VAL A 99 -5.04 -5.53 22.25
CA VAL A 99 -4.23 -5.71 21.03
C VAL A 99 -3.81 -4.33 20.48
N PRO A 100 -2.52 -4.12 20.13
CA PRO A 100 -2.06 -2.87 19.55
C PRO A 100 -2.80 -2.49 18.26
N PRO A 101 -2.87 -1.19 17.93
CA PRO A 101 -3.57 -0.73 16.72
C PRO A 101 -2.94 -1.34 15.45
N GLY A 102 -3.82 -1.73 14.51
CA GLY A 102 -3.42 -2.36 13.24
C GLY A 102 -3.06 -3.84 13.31
N TYR A 103 -2.88 -4.42 14.51
CA TYR A 103 -2.51 -5.84 14.64
C TYR A 103 -3.66 -6.78 14.26
N HIS A 104 -4.91 -6.30 14.40
CA HIS A 104 -6.10 -7.03 13.96
C HIS A 104 -6.10 -7.37 12.46
N LEU A 105 -5.32 -6.67 11.63
CA LEU A 105 -5.21 -6.96 10.18
C LEU A 105 -4.64 -8.36 9.88
N ILE A 106 -3.90 -8.95 10.83
CA ILE A 106 -3.26 -10.26 10.64
C ILE A 106 -4.10 -11.40 11.21
N TYR A 107 -4.94 -11.11 12.20
CA TYR A 107 -5.79 -12.13 12.81
C TYR A 107 -6.99 -12.50 11.93
N PHE A 108 -7.43 -11.61 11.06
CA PHE A 108 -8.51 -11.87 10.11
C PHE A 108 -7.99 -12.10 8.69
N THR A 109 -6.97 -12.95 8.56
CA THR A 109 -6.50 -13.35 7.24
C THR A 109 -7.57 -14.19 6.54
N PRO A 110 -7.90 -13.87 5.28
CA PRO A 110 -8.83 -14.68 4.52
C PRO A 110 -8.25 -16.08 4.31
N THR A 111 -9.09 -17.10 4.45
CA THR A 111 -8.73 -18.52 4.22
C THR A 111 -8.84 -18.93 2.76
N PHE A 112 -8.90 -17.97 1.83
CA PHE A 112 -9.09 -18.23 0.41
C PHE A 112 -7.77 -18.66 -0.24
N LEU A 113 -7.84 -19.63 -1.13
CA LEU A 113 -6.72 -19.93 -2.01
C LEU A 113 -6.54 -18.80 -3.01
N GLU A 114 -5.30 -18.55 -3.45
CA GLU A 114 -5.03 -17.53 -4.46
C GLU A 114 -5.81 -17.78 -5.76
N SER A 115 -6.05 -19.06 -6.10
CA SER A 115 -6.89 -19.47 -7.24
C SER A 115 -8.36 -19.08 -7.13
N GLU A 116 -8.84 -18.77 -5.92
CA GLU A 116 -10.23 -18.35 -5.66
C GLU A 116 -10.37 -16.83 -5.61
N LEU A 117 -9.25 -16.10 -5.61
CA LEU A 117 -9.24 -14.64 -5.63
C LEU A 117 -9.40 -14.12 -7.06
N GLY A 118 -9.95 -12.92 -7.18
CA GLY A 118 -9.98 -12.20 -8.44
C GLY A 118 -8.57 -11.89 -8.96
N VAL A 119 -8.47 -11.49 -10.23
CA VAL A 119 -7.20 -11.10 -10.87
C VAL A 119 -6.46 -9.97 -10.11
N ASP A 120 -7.17 -9.21 -9.29
CA ASP A 120 -6.63 -8.15 -8.43
C ASP A 120 -6.37 -8.59 -6.97
N GLY A 121 -6.47 -9.89 -6.67
CA GLY A 121 -6.25 -10.47 -5.35
C GLY A 121 -7.40 -10.26 -4.36
N THR A 122 -8.57 -9.81 -4.84
CA THR A 122 -9.74 -9.56 -3.97
C THR A 122 -10.73 -10.70 -3.99
N ASP A 123 -11.50 -10.86 -2.90
CA ASP A 123 -12.66 -11.76 -2.88
C ASP A 123 -13.69 -11.34 -3.95
N VAL A 124 -14.08 -12.31 -4.78
CA VAL A 124 -15.03 -12.16 -5.89
C VAL A 124 -16.49 -12.08 -5.45
N SER A 125 -16.81 -12.46 -4.21
CA SER A 125 -18.18 -12.45 -3.68
C SER A 125 -18.84 -11.07 -3.77
N TYR A 126 -18.04 -10.02 -3.59
CA TYR A 126 -18.46 -8.61 -3.60
C TYR A 126 -17.89 -7.83 -4.78
N ASN A 127 -17.63 -8.50 -5.91
CA ASN A 127 -17.29 -7.81 -7.15
C ASN A 127 -18.55 -7.58 -8.00
N PRO A 128 -18.73 -6.37 -8.55
CA PRO A 128 -19.79 -6.10 -9.51
C PRO A 128 -19.47 -6.77 -10.85
N ASP A 129 -20.48 -6.87 -11.71
CA ASP A 129 -20.31 -7.43 -13.05
C ASP A 129 -19.37 -6.56 -13.91
N ALA A 130 -18.79 -7.18 -14.95
CA ALA A 130 -17.99 -6.47 -15.94
C ALA A 130 -18.78 -5.27 -16.52
N PRO A 131 -18.13 -4.12 -16.80
CA PRO A 131 -16.67 -3.88 -16.80
C PRO A 131 -16.10 -3.38 -15.45
N PHE A 132 -16.89 -3.31 -14.38
CA PHE A 132 -16.49 -2.67 -13.11
C PHE A 132 -15.76 -3.60 -12.13
N THR A 133 -15.14 -4.66 -12.65
CA THR A 133 -14.52 -5.74 -11.85
C THR A 133 -13.22 -5.33 -11.17
N ARG A 134 -12.61 -4.19 -11.52
CA ARG A 134 -11.41 -3.65 -10.86
C ARG A 134 -11.76 -2.51 -9.91
N ARG A 135 -11.33 -2.61 -8.66
CA ARG A 135 -11.37 -1.51 -7.69
C ARG A 135 -10.28 -0.48 -8.01
N ILE A 136 -10.54 0.40 -8.97
CA ILE A 136 -9.68 1.57 -9.22
C ILE A 136 -9.77 2.47 -7.99
N ARG A 137 -8.64 2.66 -7.26
CA ARG A 137 -8.50 3.88 -6.46
C ARG A 137 -8.46 5.03 -7.46
N GLN A 138 -9.46 5.89 -7.44
CA GLN A 138 -9.50 7.09 -8.27
C GLN A 138 -8.18 7.83 -8.08
N LYS A 139 -7.31 7.79 -9.10
CA LYS A 139 -6.08 8.57 -9.08
C LYS A 139 -6.53 10.04 -9.09
N PRO A 140 -6.17 10.85 -8.07
CA PRO A 140 -6.53 12.26 -8.08
C PRO A 140 -6.00 12.88 -9.39
N PRO A 141 -6.78 13.78 -10.01
CA PRO A 141 -6.33 14.44 -11.23
C PRO A 141 -4.98 15.10 -10.97
N PRO A 142 -4.03 15.03 -11.92
CA PRO A 142 -2.75 15.71 -11.75
C PRO A 142 -3.00 17.20 -11.51
N PRO A 143 -2.30 17.83 -10.56
CA PRO A 143 -2.43 19.27 -10.35
C PRO A 143 -2.12 20.00 -11.66
N PRO A 144 -2.83 21.10 -11.97
CA PRO A 144 -2.51 21.93 -13.12
C PRO A 144 -1.05 22.36 -13.03
N LYS A 145 -0.32 22.29 -14.15
CA LYS A 145 1.05 22.80 -14.22
C LYS A 145 0.98 24.32 -13.99
N THR A 146 1.33 24.78 -12.80
CA THR A 146 1.60 26.19 -12.54
C THR A 146 2.84 26.58 -13.32
N VAL A 147 2.64 27.30 -14.43
CA VAL A 147 3.71 28.05 -15.09
C VAL A 147 4.03 29.21 -14.16
N PHE A 148 5.17 29.15 -13.47
CA PHE A 148 5.67 30.31 -12.73
C PHE A 148 6.01 31.41 -13.74
N PRO A 149 5.46 32.63 -13.59
CA PRO A 149 5.91 33.76 -14.40
C PRO A 149 7.40 34.01 -14.12
N ASN A 150 8.17 34.24 -15.18
CA ASN A 150 9.58 34.57 -15.05
C ASN A 150 9.76 35.78 -14.12
N PRO A 151 10.78 35.78 -13.24
CA PRO A 151 11.03 36.91 -12.36
C PRO A 151 11.32 38.18 -13.17
N PRO A 152 10.89 39.36 -12.69
CA PRO A 152 11.17 40.61 -13.37
C PRO A 152 12.68 40.88 -13.38
N GLU A 153 13.18 41.25 -14.55
CA GLU A 153 14.57 41.62 -14.80
C GLU A 153 14.93 42.88 -13.99
N TYR A 154 15.87 42.74 -13.05
CA TYR A 154 16.31 43.83 -12.18
C TYR A 154 17.21 44.79 -12.95
N THR A 155 16.70 45.97 -13.27
CA THR A 155 17.49 47.10 -13.78
C THR A 155 17.93 47.98 -12.59
N PRO A 156 19.25 48.14 -12.33
CA PRO A 156 19.70 48.98 -11.22
C PRO A 156 19.44 50.46 -11.53
N GLN A 157 18.56 51.08 -10.75
CA GLN A 157 18.32 52.53 -10.77
C GLN A 157 19.49 53.26 -10.11
N ASN A 158 19.92 54.33 -10.77
CA ASN A 158 21.08 55.16 -10.44
C ASN A 158 20.83 55.92 -9.12
N LEU A 159 21.57 55.58 -8.06
CA LEU A 159 21.51 56.27 -6.76
C LEU A 159 22.13 57.66 -6.89
N ARG A 160 21.28 58.68 -7.08
CA ARG A 160 21.67 60.09 -6.95
C ARG A 160 21.39 60.55 -5.52
N SER A 161 22.48 60.89 -4.83
CA SER A 161 22.59 61.37 -3.47
C SER A 161 21.88 62.72 -3.25
N THR A 162 21.12 62.84 -2.16
CA THR A 162 20.89 64.12 -1.46
C THR A 162 20.84 63.87 0.05
N PRO A 163 21.53 64.66 0.90
CA PRO A 163 21.48 64.56 2.35
C PRO A 163 20.54 65.60 2.99
N GLU A 164 20.29 65.42 4.29
CA GLU A 164 19.63 66.34 5.25
C GLU A 164 18.08 66.37 5.20
N ALA A 165 17.32 66.45 6.30
CA ALA A 165 17.61 66.78 7.69
C ALA A 165 16.55 66.12 8.61
N TYR A 166 16.96 65.64 9.79
CA TYR A 166 16.05 65.50 10.94
C TYR A 166 16.79 66.04 12.17
N SER A 167 16.46 67.26 12.57
CA SER A 167 16.72 67.80 13.89
C SER A 167 15.41 67.87 14.68
N GLU A 168 15.50 67.36 15.90
CA GLU A 168 14.82 67.78 17.13
C GLU A 168 13.28 67.85 17.19
N CYS A 169 12.71 67.10 18.14
CA CYS A 169 12.23 67.66 19.41
C CYS A 169 11.50 66.58 20.24
N LEU A 170 12.16 66.11 21.31
CA LEU A 170 11.49 65.67 22.54
C LEU A 170 10.96 66.93 23.26
N PRO A 171 9.83 66.84 23.97
CA PRO A 171 9.85 66.35 25.35
C PRO A 171 8.87 65.21 25.64
#